data_AF-A0A679H744-F1
#
_entry.id   AF-A0A679H744-F1
#
_cell.length_a   1.000
_cell.length_b   1.000
_cell.length_c   1.000
_cell.angle_alpha   90.00
_cell.angle_beta   90.00
_cell.angle_gamma   90.00
#
_symmetry.space_group_name_H-M   'P 1'
#
loop_
_entity.id
_entity.type
_entity.pdbx_description
1 polymer ?
#
loop_
_entity_poly.entity_id
_entity_poly.type
_entity_poly.pdbx_seq_one_letter_code
_entity_poly.pdbx_strand_id
1 'polypeptide(L)'
;MTSNLSAQVTYYDAAEFQLLGKATAATTERYVRLPDSLEHISRLPLWQLSRNSSGMAVRFRSNSTQVAVKWESLVNFHMDHMTDVAVKGLDL
;
A
#
# COMPACT_ATOMS: atom_id res chain seq x y z
N MET A 1 34.28 6.73 25.53
CA MET A 1 33.23 5.76 25.17
C MET A 1 32.58 6.26 23.89
N THR A 2 32.95 5.69 22.75
CA THR A 2 32.33 6.01 21.45
C THR A 2 31.07 5.15 21.31
N SER A 3 29.89 5.76 21.44
CA SER A 3 28.64 5.09 21.13
C SER A 3 28.62 4.77 19.64
N ASN A 4 28.57 3.48 19.31
CA ASN A 4 28.17 3.03 17.97
C ASN A 4 26.72 3.48 17.76
N LEU A 5 26.51 4.61 17.08
CA LEU A 5 25.24 4.89 16.44
C LEU A 5 25.15 3.95 15.23
N SER A 6 24.64 2.73 15.43
CA SER A 6 24.05 1.99 14.31
C SER A 6 23.01 2.91 13.69
N ALA A 7 23.14 3.23 12.41
CA ALA A 7 22.18 4.06 11.69
C ALA A 7 20.77 3.47 11.88
N GLN A 8 19.95 4.14 12.70
CA GLN A 8 18.61 3.65 13.00
C GLN A 8 17.73 3.87 11.76
N VAL A 9 16.99 2.85 11.36
CA VAL A 9 15.98 2.99 10.31
C VAL A 9 14.91 3.97 10.81
N THR A 10 14.78 5.10 10.14
CA THR A 10 13.68 6.05 10.34
C THR A 10 12.51 5.66 9.45
N TYR A 11 11.34 5.47 10.05
CA TYR A 11 10.10 5.20 9.32
C TYR A 11 9.32 6.50 9.13
N TYR A 12 8.76 6.67 7.93
CA TYR A 12 7.87 7.78 7.55
C TYR A 12 6.52 7.20 7.17
N ASP A 13 5.44 7.95 7.40
CA ASP A 13 4.11 7.50 6.96
C ASP A 13 4.05 7.56 5.42
N ALA A 14 3.56 6.50 4.79
CA ALA A 14 3.35 6.45 3.35
C ALA A 14 2.41 7.56 2.84
N ALA A 15 1.56 8.12 3.72
CA ALA A 15 0.69 9.25 3.46
C ALA A 15 1.44 10.56 3.17
N GLU A 16 2.69 10.69 3.62
CA GLU A 16 3.55 11.85 3.35
C GLU A 16 4.07 11.86 1.89
N PHE A 17 3.97 10.73 1.19
CA PHE A 17 4.47 10.55 -0.17
C PHE A 17 3.34 10.49 -1.21
N GLN A 18 3.68 10.75 -2.46
CA GLN A 18 2.71 10.71 -3.56
C GLN A 18 2.19 9.27 -3.78
N LEU A 19 0.86 9.12 -3.83
CA LEU A 19 0.21 7.89 -4.27
C LEU A 19 -0.07 7.95 -5.78
N LEU A 20 0.35 6.92 -6.50
CA LEU A 20 0.16 6.73 -7.93
C LEU A 20 -0.81 5.59 -8.21
N GLY A 21 -1.28 5.50 -9.47
CA GLY A 21 -2.10 4.39 -9.93
C GLY A 21 -3.55 4.43 -9.44
N LYS A 22 -3.97 5.57 -8.88
CA LYS A 22 -5.32 5.79 -8.39
C LYS A 22 -6.11 6.66 -9.36
N ALA A 23 -7.33 6.23 -9.70
CA ALA A 23 -8.18 6.94 -10.66
C ALA A 23 -8.74 8.26 -10.10
N THR A 24 -8.93 8.36 -8.79
CA THR A 24 -9.56 9.49 -8.12
C THR A 24 -9.14 9.60 -6.66
N ALA A 25 -9.16 10.81 -6.10
CA ALA A 25 -8.94 11.04 -4.67
C ALA A 25 -10.24 10.98 -3.85
N ALA A 26 -11.41 10.87 -4.49
CA ALA A 26 -12.73 10.85 -3.85
C ALA A 26 -13.05 9.47 -3.24
N THR A 27 -12.20 9.03 -2.32
CA THR A 27 -12.30 7.76 -1.61
C THR A 27 -12.07 8.00 -0.12
N THR A 28 -12.83 7.33 0.73
CA THR A 28 -12.67 7.46 2.19
C THR A 28 -11.35 6.85 2.64
N GLU A 29 -11.00 5.64 2.18
CA GLU A 29 -9.70 5.04 2.48
C GLU A 29 -8.65 5.26 1.38
N ARG A 30 -7.40 5.44 1.82
CA ARG A 30 -6.28 5.82 0.95
C ARG A 30 -6.00 4.83 -0.17
N TYR A 31 -6.12 3.52 0.09
CA TYR A 31 -5.74 2.46 -0.85
C TYR A 31 -6.92 1.79 -1.58
N VAL A 32 -8.08 2.45 -1.64
CA VAL A 32 -9.28 1.97 -2.37
C VAL A 32 -9.29 2.50 -3.80
N ARG A 33 -9.62 1.66 -4.78
CA ARG A 33 -9.53 1.98 -6.21
C ARG A 33 -10.74 2.72 -6.78
N LEU A 34 -11.95 2.44 -6.27
CA LEU A 34 -13.19 3.04 -6.76
C LEU A 34 -13.61 4.23 -5.88
N PRO A 35 -14.25 5.27 -6.45
CA PRO A 35 -14.81 6.37 -5.67
C PRO A 35 -15.96 5.91 -4.76
N ASP A 36 -16.11 6.56 -3.61
CA ASP A 36 -17.13 6.23 -2.59
C ASP A 36 -18.55 6.27 -3.14
N SER A 37 -18.80 7.13 -4.14
CA SER A 37 -20.10 7.19 -4.84
C SER A 37 -20.57 5.86 -5.42
N LEU A 38 -19.66 4.89 -5.63
CA LEU A 38 -19.98 3.58 -6.21
C LEU A 38 -20.26 2.50 -5.17
N GLU A 39 -20.12 2.77 -3.86
CA GLU A 39 -20.29 1.75 -2.81
C GLU A 39 -21.69 1.11 -2.82
N HIS A 40 -22.74 1.93 -2.86
CA HIS A 40 -24.13 1.47 -2.82
C HIS A 40 -24.74 1.20 -4.20
N ILE A 41 -23.97 1.46 -5.27
CA ILE A 41 -24.38 1.21 -6.67
C ILE A 41 -23.78 -0.09 -7.18
N SER A 42 -22.53 -0.39 -6.77
CA SER A 42 -21.82 -1.58 -7.18
C SER A 42 -22.37 -2.82 -6.49
N ARG A 43 -22.32 -3.97 -7.18
CA ARG A 43 -22.54 -5.27 -6.52
C ARG A 43 -21.51 -5.43 -5.40
N LEU A 44 -21.94 -5.93 -4.25
CA LEU A 44 -21.09 -6.07 -3.06
C LEU A 44 -19.72 -6.74 -3.35
N PRO A 45 -19.62 -7.85 -4.12
CA PRO A 45 -18.31 -8.44 -4.42
C PRO A 45 -17.38 -7.52 -5.22
N LEU A 46 -17.93 -6.68 -6.10
CA LEU A 46 -17.14 -5.71 -6.86
C LEU A 46 -16.60 -4.60 -5.96
N TRP A 47 -17.42 -4.10 -5.04
CA TRP A 47 -16.98 -3.12 -4.04
C TRP A 47 -15.91 -3.70 -3.11
N GLN A 48 -16.07 -4.96 -2.68
CA GLN A 48 -15.04 -5.62 -1.87
C GLN A 48 -13.70 -5.73 -2.62
N LEU A 49 -13.72 -6.06 -3.91
CA LEU A 49 -12.51 -6.11 -4.74
C LEU A 49 -11.88 -4.74 -4.97
N SER A 50 -12.65 -3.64 -4.94
CA SER A 50 -12.06 -2.30 -5.11
C SER A 50 -11.19 -1.87 -3.94
N ARG A 51 -11.32 -2.53 -2.77
CA ARG A 51 -10.49 -2.26 -1.59
C ARG A 51 -9.10 -2.90 -1.65
N ASN A 52 -8.82 -3.72 -2.67
CA ASN A 52 -7.47 -4.19 -2.97
C ASN A 52 -6.65 -3.09 -3.67
N SER A 53 -5.40 -2.92 -3.27
CA SER A 53 -4.48 -1.86 -3.74
C SER A 53 -3.80 -2.16 -5.10
N SER A 54 -4.37 -3.06 -5.91
CA SER A 54 -3.79 -3.50 -7.18
C SER A 54 -3.49 -2.33 -8.12
N GLY A 55 -2.23 -2.23 -8.58
CA GLY A 55 -1.79 -1.17 -9.50
C GLY A 55 -1.48 0.17 -8.84
N MET A 56 -1.59 0.30 -7.52
CA MET A 56 -1.15 1.50 -6.80
C MET A 56 0.33 1.43 -6.44
N ALA A 57 0.98 2.59 -6.36
CA ALA A 57 2.37 2.70 -5.91
C ALA A 57 2.60 3.96 -5.08
N VAL A 58 3.49 3.89 -4.09
CA VAL A 58 3.95 5.07 -3.33
C VAL A 58 5.27 5.54 -3.91
N ARG A 59 5.33 6.80 -4.35
CA ARG A 59 6.53 7.40 -4.93
C ARG A 59 7.26 8.24 -3.90
N PHE A 60 8.50 7.85 -3.62
CA PHE A 60 9.43 8.58 -2.76
C PHE A 60 10.78 8.77 -3.47
N ARG A 61 11.64 9.64 -2.93
CA ARG A 61 13.03 9.82 -3.35
C ARG A 61 13.91 9.80 -2.11
N SER A 62 14.97 9.00 -2.14
CA SER A 62 15.92 8.89 -1.04
C SER A 62 17.34 8.71 -1.60
N ASN A 63 18.34 9.15 -0.85
CA ASN A 63 19.75 8.83 -1.07
C ASN A 63 20.26 7.75 -0.08
N SER A 64 19.35 7.11 0.67
CA SER A 64 19.69 6.00 1.56
C SER A 64 20.25 4.83 0.79
N THR A 65 21.22 4.13 1.38
CA THR A 65 21.76 2.87 0.84
C THR A 65 20.93 1.66 1.21
N GLN A 66 19.90 1.84 2.05
CA GLN A 66 19.00 0.78 2.51
C GLN A 66 17.56 1.29 2.55
N VAL A 67 16.61 0.46 2.11
CA VAL A 67 15.17 0.72 2.21
C VAL A 67 14.52 -0.38 3.03
N ALA A 68 13.69 0.02 3.99
CA ALA A 68 12.87 -0.89 4.78
C ALA A 68 11.41 -0.44 4.67
N VAL A 69 10.50 -1.39 4.59
CA VAL A 69 9.06 -1.11 4.52
C VAL A 69 8.36 -1.87 5.64
N LYS A 70 7.39 -1.21 6.27
CA LYS A 70 6.43 -1.81 7.19
C LYS A 70 5.05 -1.60 6.61
N TRP A 71 4.27 -2.66 6.53
CA TRP A 71 2.91 -2.61 6.03
C TRP A 71 2.04 -3.61 6.76
N GLU A 72 0.74 -3.36 6.71
CA GLU A 72 -0.29 -4.28 7.16
C GLU A 72 -1.27 -4.50 6.01
N SER A 73 -1.74 -5.73 5.85
CA SER A 73 -2.79 -6.05 4.89
C SER A 73 -4.12 -6.18 5.64
N LEU A 74 -5.17 -5.52 5.13
CA LEU A 74 -6.53 -5.65 5.68
C LEU A 74 -7.03 -7.10 5.64
N VAL A 75 -6.55 -7.89 4.68
CA VAL A 75 -6.86 -9.31 4.56
C VAL A 75 -5.57 -10.08 4.35
N ASN A 76 -5.30 -11.07 5.21
CA ASN A 76 -4.13 -11.94 5.11
C ASN A 76 -4.57 -13.35 4.68
N PHE A 77 -4.90 -13.49 3.39
CA PHE A 77 -5.25 -14.77 2.80
C PHE A 77 -4.17 -15.27 1.84
N HIS A 78 -4.28 -16.54 1.46
CA HIS A 78 -3.42 -17.19 0.49
C HIS A 78 -4.28 -17.64 -0.70
N MET A 79 -3.72 -17.58 -1.91
CA MET A 79 -4.35 -18.07 -3.14
C MET A 79 -3.45 -19.13 -3.74
N ASP A 80 -3.93 -20.35 -3.92
CA ASP A 80 -3.10 -21.46 -4.42
C ASP A 80 -2.48 -21.21 -5.80
N HIS A 81 -3.05 -20.27 -6.57
CA HIS A 81 -2.65 -19.92 -7.92
C HIS A 81 -1.91 -18.57 -8.00
N MET A 82 -1.55 -17.95 -6.88
CA MET A 82 -0.80 -16.69 -6.84
C MET A 82 0.17 -16.65 -5.64
N THR A 83 1.39 -16.16 -5.85
CA THR A 83 2.37 -16.09 -4.77
C THR A 83 1.95 -15.09 -3.69
N ASP A 84 2.37 -15.32 -2.44
CA ASP A 84 2.11 -14.40 -1.33
C ASP A 84 2.65 -12.99 -1.59
N VAL A 85 3.77 -12.87 -2.31
CA VAL A 85 4.30 -11.56 -2.72
C VAL A 85 3.32 -10.82 -3.64
N ALA A 86 2.65 -11.52 -4.55
CA ALA A 86 1.67 -10.92 -5.45
C ALA A 86 0.32 -10.62 -4.77
N VAL A 87 -0.11 -11.42 -3.79
CA VAL A 87 -1.39 -11.22 -3.08
C VAL A 87 -1.30 -10.13 -2.00
N LYS A 88 -0.20 -10.10 -1.24
CA LYS A 88 -0.06 -9.31 0.01
C LYS A 88 1.34 -8.72 0.25
N GLY A 89 2.21 -8.82 -0.76
CA GLY A 89 3.57 -8.27 -0.70
C GLY A 89 3.69 -6.89 -1.31
N LEU A 90 4.95 -6.49 -1.52
CA LEU A 90 5.36 -5.23 -2.13
C LEU A 90 6.45 -5.51 -3.17
N ASP A 91 6.58 -4.59 -4.13
CA ASP A 91 7.64 -4.57 -5.14
C ASP A 91 8.29 -3.19 -5.12
N LEU A 92 9.62 -3.12 -5.28
CA LEU A 92 10.42 -1.89 -5.16
C LEU A 92 11.46 -1.76 -6.27
#